data_AF-A0A931AAG0-F1
#
_entry.id   AF-A0A931AAG0-F1
#
_cell.length_a   1.000
_cell.length_b   1.000
_cell.length_c   1.000
_cell.angle_alpha   90.00
_cell.angle_beta   90.00
_cell.angle_gamma   90.00
#
_symmetry.space_group_name_H-M   'P 1'
#
loop_
_entity.id
_entity.type
_entity.pdbx_description
1 polymer ?
#
loop_
_entity_poly.entity_id
_entity_poly.type
_entity_poly.pdbx_seq_one_letter_code
_entity_poly.pdbx_strand_id
1 'polypeptide(L)'
;MCRVGDGEHVERLLTAARTYWGEDSGGDGCVVAEAYGEDIRLVARTLMVAKAICRVVSARLVVLGDPEWLRLGEAFGAVEDFRPEVPPAALVTGRAEREPAREVPVVHVQGGGALRAYALFPDHGPCSIGDELPARVAAFFERHVWPRRETIAPSAERVAWRAKSGYEVRTATERRQLRYYGCARLGLDPDRPTITVYGHTPGHDKELFDATVRFAAGDESANWLFHDPVPDPHSRMRRVPGDLSPNLLWSMTDVGVAFGDSDLPAFGIPVIQAGWSEGGACGATHVVRTPSEHRSLLAAAIAEHAKGETILGPDQRERARLWLWLRRCGADVPTHLLPHWEHDTDYANAFAVNLEHAERDGDPLFEAVRRMWDRREPVLTRFDFHDPAGLATTLTPARSVR
;
A
#
# COMPACT_ATOMS: atom_id res chain seq x y z
N MET A 1 -24.87 -6.09 3.14
CA MET A 1 -26.15 -6.71 3.57
C MET A 1 -26.21 -6.66 5.10
N CYS A 2 -26.99 -5.73 5.67
CA CYS A 2 -27.06 -5.52 7.13
C CYS A 2 -27.80 -6.67 7.83
N ARG A 3 -27.24 -7.19 8.93
CA ARG A 3 -27.86 -8.16 9.85
C ARG A 3 -28.61 -7.44 10.98
N VAL A 4 -29.48 -8.17 11.66
CA VAL A 4 -30.15 -7.72 12.89
C VAL A 4 -29.09 -7.38 13.93
N GLY A 5 -29.05 -6.11 14.40
CA GLY A 5 -28.05 -5.57 15.33
C GLY A 5 -27.13 -4.51 14.73
N ASP A 6 -26.96 -4.48 13.40
CA ASP A 6 -26.06 -3.52 12.74
C ASP A 6 -26.52 -2.07 12.92
N GLY A 7 -27.84 -1.84 12.95
CA GLY A 7 -28.41 -0.51 13.18
C GLY A 7 -28.12 0.05 14.58
N GLU A 8 -28.14 -0.78 15.62
CA GLU A 8 -27.88 -0.34 16.99
C GLU A 8 -26.41 0.05 17.18
N HIS A 9 -25.48 -0.74 16.63
CA HIS A 9 -24.06 -0.42 16.65
C HIS A 9 -23.72 0.85 15.88
N VAL A 10 -24.38 1.09 14.74
CA VAL A 10 -24.23 2.33 13.97
C VAL A 10 -24.75 3.53 14.75
N GLU A 11 -25.94 3.46 15.36
CA GLU A 11 -26.46 4.58 16.18
C GLU A 11 -25.58 4.88 17.41
N ARG A 12 -25.03 3.84 18.04
CA ARG A 12 -24.05 4.01 19.12
C ARG A 12 -22.80 4.74 18.62
N LEU A 13 -22.26 4.32 17.46
CA LEU A 13 -21.11 5.00 16.84
C LEU A 13 -21.41 6.47 16.54
N LEU A 14 -22.56 6.78 15.93
CA LEU A 14 -22.95 8.16 15.63
C LEU A 14 -23.05 9.01 16.90
N THR A 15 -23.52 8.43 18.00
CA THR A 15 -23.61 9.12 19.30
C THR A 15 -22.23 9.34 19.92
N ALA A 16 -21.38 8.32 19.91
CA ALA A 16 -20.00 8.41 20.39
C ALA A 16 -19.19 9.43 19.59
N ALA A 17 -19.30 9.42 18.26
CA ALA A 17 -18.62 10.37 17.37
C ALA A 17 -19.07 11.82 17.62
N ARG A 18 -20.39 12.08 17.72
CA ARG A 18 -20.91 13.41 18.08
C ARG A 18 -20.40 13.89 19.43
N THR A 19 -20.36 13.00 20.41
CA THR A 19 -19.86 13.31 21.75
C THR A 19 -18.37 13.59 21.74
N TYR A 20 -17.59 12.85 20.95
CA TYR A 20 -16.15 12.99 20.89
C TYR A 20 -15.73 14.25 20.12
N TRP A 21 -16.38 14.55 18.99
CA TRP A 21 -15.98 15.66 18.12
C TRP A 21 -16.76 16.95 18.30
N GLY A 22 -18.03 16.90 18.73
CA GLY A 22 -18.86 18.08 19.00
C GLY A 22 -18.97 19.08 17.84
N GLU A 23 -19.58 20.23 18.12
CA GLU A 23 -19.62 21.39 17.22
C GLU A 23 -18.29 22.14 17.25
N ASP A 24 -17.24 21.53 16.68
CA ASP A 24 -16.01 22.26 16.36
C ASP A 24 -16.32 23.24 15.22
N SER A 25 -16.56 24.51 15.58
CA SER A 25 -16.72 25.60 14.61
C SER A 25 -15.35 25.90 13.98
N GLY A 26 -15.10 25.29 12.83
CA GLY A 26 -13.91 25.56 12.01
C GLY A 26 -13.86 27.01 11.50
N GLY A 27 -12.70 27.43 10.97
CA GLY A 27 -12.55 28.72 10.33
C GLY A 27 -13.21 28.81 8.93
N ASP A 28 -12.96 29.92 8.23
CA ASP A 28 -13.67 30.27 6.99
C ASP A 28 -13.39 29.31 5.80
N GLY A 29 -12.28 28.56 5.82
CA GLY A 29 -11.93 27.57 4.80
C GLY A 29 -12.56 26.20 5.04
N CYS A 30 -12.50 25.31 4.04
CA CYS A 30 -13.00 23.93 4.18
C CYS A 30 -12.01 22.85 3.74
N VAL A 31 -12.15 21.65 4.33
CA VAL A 31 -11.54 20.40 3.86
C VAL A 31 -12.66 19.49 3.41
N VAL A 32 -12.55 18.95 2.20
CA VAL A 32 -13.55 18.05 1.62
C VAL A 32 -13.11 16.61 1.81
N ALA A 33 -13.96 15.78 2.41
CA ALA A 33 -13.77 14.34 2.52
C ALA A 33 -14.74 13.59 1.60
N GLU A 34 -14.22 12.70 0.78
CA GLU A 34 -15.00 11.82 -0.09
C GLU A 34 -15.29 10.49 0.62
N ALA A 35 -16.53 10.35 1.11
CA ALA A 35 -17.04 9.19 1.84
C ALA A 35 -17.96 8.36 0.95
N TYR A 36 -17.37 7.60 0.02
CA TYR A 36 -18.13 6.76 -0.91
C TYR A 36 -17.77 5.28 -0.77
N GLY A 37 -18.70 4.42 -1.21
CA GLY A 37 -18.52 2.96 -1.25
C GLY A 37 -19.10 2.28 -0.02
N GLU A 38 -19.04 0.95 0.06
CA GLU A 38 -19.81 0.20 1.07
C GLU A 38 -19.03 -0.09 2.37
N ASP A 39 -17.76 0.34 2.47
CA ASP A 39 -16.88 -0.03 3.60
C ASP A 39 -16.69 1.11 4.61
N ILE A 40 -17.40 1.02 5.74
CA ILE A 40 -17.29 1.94 6.88
C ILE A 40 -15.84 2.13 7.36
N ARG A 41 -14.98 1.11 7.22
CA ARG A 41 -13.58 1.16 7.68
C ARG A 41 -12.77 2.18 6.89
N LEU A 42 -13.01 2.28 5.58
CA LEU A 42 -12.34 3.26 4.72
C LEU A 42 -12.92 4.66 4.95
N VAL A 43 -14.25 4.76 5.08
CA VAL A 43 -14.95 6.02 5.37
C VAL A 43 -14.48 6.62 6.68
N ALA A 44 -14.47 5.84 7.78
CA ALA A 44 -14.01 6.28 9.09
C ALA A 44 -12.56 6.80 9.07
N ARG A 45 -11.66 6.09 8.36
CA ARG A 45 -10.26 6.52 8.18
C ARG A 45 -10.16 7.82 7.40
N THR A 46 -10.93 7.96 6.33
CA THR A 46 -10.98 9.16 5.48
C THR A 46 -11.45 10.37 6.29
N LEU A 47 -12.55 10.23 7.04
CA LEU A 47 -13.08 11.28 7.91
C LEU A 47 -12.10 11.64 9.04
N MET A 48 -11.41 10.66 9.61
CA MET A 48 -10.41 10.89 10.66
C MET A 48 -9.22 11.72 10.15
N VAL A 49 -8.67 11.36 8.99
CA VAL A 49 -7.59 12.13 8.35
C VAL A 49 -8.07 13.53 7.98
N ALA A 50 -9.27 13.66 7.42
CA ALA A 50 -9.85 14.96 7.09
C ALA A 50 -10.04 15.84 8.32
N LYS A 51 -10.54 15.30 9.43
CA LYS A 51 -10.67 16.02 10.71
C LYS A 51 -9.31 16.45 11.26
N ALA A 52 -8.29 15.61 11.15
CA ALA A 52 -6.93 15.99 11.52
C ALA A 52 -6.39 17.14 10.68
N ILE A 53 -6.62 17.14 9.37
CA ILE A 53 -6.24 18.24 8.47
C ILE A 53 -7.03 19.51 8.81
N CYS A 54 -8.35 19.41 9.07
CA CYS A 54 -9.18 20.55 9.50
C CYS A 54 -8.56 21.30 10.69
N ARG A 55 -8.02 20.56 11.67
CA ARG A 55 -7.33 21.16 12.83
C ARG A 55 -6.03 21.88 12.43
N VAL A 56 -5.23 21.27 11.55
CA VAL A 56 -3.97 21.85 11.08
C VAL A 56 -4.20 23.17 10.34
N VAL A 57 -5.21 23.22 9.46
CA VAL A 57 -5.48 24.40 8.62
C VAL A 57 -6.59 25.29 9.15
N SER A 58 -7.12 25.00 10.35
CA SER A 58 -8.26 25.70 10.96
C SER A 58 -9.46 25.85 10.01
N ALA A 59 -9.89 24.75 9.40
CA ALA A 59 -10.98 24.70 8.42
C ALA A 59 -12.17 23.87 8.91
N ARG A 60 -13.33 24.09 8.29
CA ARG A 60 -14.53 23.26 8.49
C ARG A 60 -14.47 21.97 7.66
N LEU A 61 -15.09 20.91 8.15
CA LEU A 61 -15.22 19.65 7.42
C LEU A 61 -16.45 19.68 6.50
N VAL A 62 -16.27 19.32 5.24
CA VAL A 62 -17.35 19.07 4.27
C VAL A 62 -17.24 17.63 3.83
N VAL A 63 -18.37 16.90 3.78
CA VAL A 63 -18.40 15.49 3.38
C VAL A 63 -19.24 15.34 2.12
N LEU A 64 -18.63 14.73 1.10
CA LEU A 64 -19.31 14.32 -0.12
C LEU A 64 -19.37 12.79 -0.12
N GLY A 65 -20.55 12.21 -0.22
CA GLY A 65 -20.67 10.77 -0.04
C GLY A 65 -22.06 10.22 -0.31
N ASP A 66 -22.17 8.90 -0.14
CA ASP A 66 -23.46 8.22 -0.17
C ASP A 66 -24.30 8.63 1.05
N PRO A 67 -25.65 8.68 0.96
CA PRO A 67 -26.51 9.18 2.04
C PRO A 67 -26.30 8.50 3.39
N GLU A 68 -25.89 7.24 3.41
CA GLU A 68 -25.59 6.50 4.62
C GLU A 68 -24.37 7.04 5.37
N TRP A 69 -23.36 7.56 4.66
CA TRP A 69 -22.13 8.09 5.25
C TRP A 69 -22.21 9.56 5.61
N LEU A 70 -23.17 10.30 5.04
CA LEU A 70 -23.41 11.70 5.42
C LEU A 70 -23.73 11.82 6.91
N ARG A 71 -24.52 10.89 7.46
CA ARG A 71 -24.82 10.84 8.91
C ARG A 71 -23.57 10.69 9.77
N LEU A 72 -22.61 9.88 9.30
CA LEU A 72 -21.32 9.73 9.98
C LEU A 72 -20.47 11.00 9.83
N GLY A 73 -20.50 11.64 8.66
CA GLY A 73 -19.88 12.94 8.43
C GLY A 73 -20.41 14.02 9.39
N GLU A 74 -21.73 14.16 9.50
CA GLU A 74 -22.40 15.04 10.47
C GLU A 74 -21.96 14.73 11.90
N ALA A 75 -21.83 13.44 12.26
CA ALA A 75 -21.33 13.04 13.56
C ALA A 75 -19.86 13.42 13.82
N PHE A 76 -19.07 13.63 12.76
CA PHE A 76 -17.72 14.20 12.83
C PHE A 76 -17.70 15.74 12.82
N GLY A 77 -18.87 16.38 12.80
CA GLY A 77 -19.04 17.83 12.75
C GLY A 77 -18.92 18.40 11.33
N ALA A 78 -19.26 17.62 10.30
CA ALA A 78 -19.34 18.15 8.95
C ALA A 78 -20.50 19.15 8.80
N VAL A 79 -20.29 20.22 8.03
CA VAL A 79 -21.34 21.19 7.70
C VAL A 79 -22.20 20.70 6.53
N GLU A 80 -23.48 21.07 6.50
CA GLU A 80 -24.44 20.77 5.41
C GLU A 80 -24.17 21.60 4.12
N ASP A 81 -22.90 21.84 3.79
CA ASP A 81 -22.50 22.58 2.59
C ASP A 81 -21.98 21.59 1.54
N PHE A 82 -22.87 21.12 0.65
CA PHE A 82 -22.53 20.13 -0.38
C PHE A 82 -21.62 20.69 -1.49
N ARG A 83 -21.39 22.01 -1.55
CA ARG A 83 -20.57 22.66 -2.58
C ARG A 83 -19.88 23.92 -2.03
N PRO A 84 -18.61 23.81 -1.62
CA PRO A 84 -17.91 24.99 -1.11
C PRO A 84 -17.79 26.06 -2.21
N GLU A 85 -18.14 27.30 -1.87
CA GLU A 85 -18.06 28.46 -2.78
C GLU A 85 -16.61 28.87 -3.10
N VAL A 86 -15.67 28.44 -2.24
CA VAL A 86 -14.22 28.70 -2.35
C VAL A 86 -13.50 27.37 -2.58
N PRO A 87 -12.40 27.32 -3.36
CA PRO A 87 -11.59 26.11 -3.50
C PRO A 87 -11.22 25.54 -2.11
N PRO A 88 -11.39 24.22 -1.91
CA PRO A 88 -11.11 23.61 -0.61
C PRO A 88 -9.61 23.66 -0.30
N ALA A 89 -9.28 23.78 0.98
CA ALA A 89 -7.90 23.74 1.46
C ALA A 89 -7.25 22.35 1.23
N ALA A 90 -8.07 21.30 1.20
CA ALA A 90 -7.64 19.94 0.86
C ALA A 90 -8.82 19.09 0.39
N LEU A 91 -8.52 18.08 -0.43
CA LEU A 91 -9.36 16.91 -0.64
C LEU A 91 -8.78 15.72 0.13
N VAL A 92 -9.62 14.96 0.81
CA VAL A 92 -9.26 13.67 1.41
C VAL A 92 -10.16 12.59 0.81
N THR A 93 -9.57 11.54 0.25
CA THR A 93 -10.35 10.51 -0.46
C THR A 93 -9.76 9.12 -0.27
N GLY A 94 -10.63 8.13 -0.18
CA GLY A 94 -10.25 6.71 -0.25
C GLY A 94 -10.16 6.18 -1.69
N ARG A 95 -10.58 6.97 -2.68
CA ARG A 95 -10.56 6.58 -4.09
C ARG A 95 -9.14 6.73 -4.66
N ALA A 96 -8.71 5.70 -5.38
CA ALA A 96 -7.42 5.64 -6.06
C ALA A 96 -7.54 5.79 -7.59
N GLU A 97 -8.68 6.27 -8.08
CA GLU A 97 -8.91 6.42 -9.53
C GLU A 97 -7.94 7.45 -10.13
N ARG A 98 -7.56 7.24 -11.39
CA ARG A 98 -6.73 8.16 -12.19
C ARG A 98 -7.55 9.39 -12.54
N GLU A 99 -7.72 10.27 -11.59
CA GLU A 99 -8.39 11.56 -11.78
C GLU A 99 -7.47 12.61 -12.39
N PRO A 100 -8.03 13.64 -13.06
CA PRO A 100 -7.23 14.76 -13.57
C PRO A 100 -6.50 15.49 -12.42
N ALA A 101 -5.36 16.08 -12.77
CA ALA A 101 -4.57 16.86 -11.82
C ALA A 101 -5.43 17.93 -11.14
N ARG A 102 -5.46 17.91 -9.80
CA ARG A 102 -6.20 18.86 -8.98
C ARG A 102 -5.28 20.02 -8.55
N GLU A 103 -5.82 21.23 -8.50
CA GLU A 103 -5.10 22.45 -8.07
C GLU A 103 -5.02 22.60 -6.54
N VAL A 104 -5.63 21.67 -5.79
CA VAL A 104 -5.64 21.62 -4.33
C VAL A 104 -4.85 20.41 -3.84
N PRO A 105 -4.32 20.45 -2.60
CA PRO A 105 -3.74 19.26 -1.97
C PRO A 105 -4.73 18.10 -1.93
N VAL A 106 -4.26 16.90 -2.25
CA VAL A 106 -5.06 15.67 -2.21
C VAL A 106 -4.40 14.66 -1.27
N VAL A 107 -5.17 14.12 -0.33
CA VAL A 107 -4.72 13.09 0.60
C VAL A 107 -5.49 11.79 0.35
N HIS A 108 -4.77 10.79 -0.16
CA HIS A 108 -5.31 9.47 -0.44
C HIS A 108 -5.14 8.56 0.75
N VAL A 109 -6.26 8.12 1.32
CA VAL A 109 -6.29 7.22 2.48
C VAL A 109 -6.45 5.79 1.99
N GLN A 110 -5.58 4.88 2.45
CA GLN A 110 -5.61 3.47 2.06
C GLN A 110 -6.04 2.54 3.21
N GLY A 111 -6.69 1.44 2.84
CA GLY A 111 -7.15 0.37 3.74
C GLY A 111 -6.25 -0.87 3.76
N GLY A 112 -6.44 -1.75 4.74
CA GLY A 112 -5.77 -3.07 4.83
C GLY A 112 -4.96 -3.37 6.10
N GLY A 113 -5.04 -2.51 7.13
CA GLY A 113 -4.32 -2.64 8.40
C GLY A 113 -4.60 -1.46 9.33
N ALA A 114 -3.56 -0.81 9.86
CA ALA A 114 -3.69 0.51 10.49
C ALA A 114 -3.71 1.64 9.43
N LEU A 115 -3.67 2.90 9.88
CA LEU A 115 -3.96 4.05 9.04
C LEU A 115 -2.74 4.44 8.19
N ARG A 116 -2.92 4.41 6.86
CA ARG A 116 -1.96 4.87 5.87
C ARG A 116 -2.58 5.94 4.99
N ALA A 117 -1.80 6.98 4.68
CA ALA A 117 -2.23 8.02 3.78
C ALA A 117 -1.05 8.58 2.97
N TYR A 118 -1.34 9.07 1.77
CA TYR A 118 -0.39 9.70 0.86
C TYR A 118 -0.89 11.09 0.50
N ALA A 119 -0.01 12.08 0.51
CA ALA A 119 -0.37 13.46 0.20
C ALA A 119 0.30 13.93 -1.10
N LEU A 120 -0.51 14.52 -1.98
CA LEU A 120 -0.06 15.19 -3.19
C LEU A 120 -0.31 16.68 -3.01
N PHE A 121 0.77 17.45 -2.89
CA PHE A 121 0.69 18.90 -2.84
C PHE A 121 0.96 19.51 -4.23
N PRO A 122 0.18 20.51 -4.67
CA PRO A 122 0.23 21.05 -6.03
C PRO A 122 1.50 21.88 -6.31
N ASP A 123 2.17 22.39 -5.28
CA ASP A 123 3.45 23.09 -5.38
C ASP A 123 4.62 22.19 -5.78
N HIS A 124 4.43 20.86 -5.73
CA HIS A 124 5.41 19.88 -6.18
C HIS A 124 5.12 19.32 -7.59
N GLY A 125 4.19 19.93 -8.32
CA GLY A 125 3.75 19.48 -9.65
C GLY A 125 2.34 18.87 -9.64
N PRO A 126 1.92 18.21 -10.74
CA PRO A 126 0.57 17.67 -10.88
C PRO A 126 0.16 16.74 -9.72
N CYS A 127 -1.10 16.80 -9.29
CA CYS A 127 -1.63 15.88 -8.29
C CYS A 127 -2.27 14.64 -8.96
N SER A 128 -1.45 13.78 -9.57
CA SER A 128 -1.88 12.49 -10.15
C SER A 128 -1.28 11.32 -9.36
N ILE A 129 -2.10 10.46 -8.75
CA ILE A 129 -1.61 9.25 -8.08
C ILE A 129 -0.85 8.35 -9.05
N GLY A 130 -1.41 8.16 -10.23
CA GLY A 130 -0.89 7.22 -11.22
C GLY A 130 0.53 7.59 -11.66
N ASP A 131 0.77 8.88 -11.88
CA ASP A 131 1.98 9.34 -12.53
C ASP A 131 3.03 9.84 -11.53
N GLU A 132 2.60 10.54 -10.48
CA GLU A 132 3.49 11.36 -9.64
C GLU A 132 3.77 10.70 -8.28
N LEU A 133 2.82 9.94 -7.72
CA LEU A 133 2.97 9.40 -6.37
C LEU A 133 4.23 8.51 -6.23
N PRO A 134 4.51 7.54 -7.13
CA PRO A 134 5.70 6.70 -6.99
C PRO A 134 7.00 7.51 -6.98
N ALA A 135 7.11 8.54 -7.81
CA ALA A 135 8.29 9.39 -7.88
C ALA A 135 8.48 10.22 -6.59
N ARG A 136 7.39 10.78 -6.05
CA ARG A 136 7.43 11.56 -4.79
C ARG A 136 7.77 10.69 -3.59
N VAL A 137 7.16 9.50 -3.50
CA VAL A 137 7.49 8.51 -2.46
C VAL A 137 8.94 8.07 -2.57
N ALA A 138 9.45 7.83 -3.78
CA ALA A 138 10.85 7.50 -3.99
C ALA A 138 11.79 8.63 -3.56
N ALA A 139 11.46 9.89 -3.88
CA ALA A 139 12.25 11.04 -3.43
C ALA A 139 12.28 11.14 -1.89
N PHE A 140 11.16 10.90 -1.22
CA PHE A 140 11.12 10.80 0.24
C PHE A 140 11.97 9.64 0.75
N PHE A 141 11.85 8.46 0.14
CA PHE A 141 12.60 7.27 0.51
C PHE A 141 14.12 7.50 0.40
N GLU A 142 14.60 8.04 -0.71
CA GLU A 142 16.02 8.35 -0.93
C GLU A 142 16.56 9.38 0.07
N ARG A 143 15.76 10.39 0.40
CA ARG A 143 16.19 11.47 1.28
C ARG A 143 16.13 11.08 2.76
N HIS A 144 15.15 10.28 3.16
CA HIS A 144 14.81 10.08 4.57
C HIS A 144 14.96 8.64 5.06
N VAL A 145 14.74 7.64 4.20
CA VAL A 145 14.75 6.23 4.64
C VAL A 145 16.08 5.58 4.31
N TRP A 146 16.54 5.68 3.07
CA TRP A 146 17.77 5.07 2.58
C TRP A 146 19.04 5.48 3.37
N PRO A 147 19.24 6.75 3.75
CA PRO A 147 20.42 7.15 4.53
C PRO A 147 20.43 6.53 5.94
N ARG A 148 19.27 6.07 6.43
CA ARG A 148 19.09 5.47 7.76
C ARG A 148 18.99 3.95 7.72
N ARG A 149 19.33 3.34 6.59
CA ARG A 149 19.19 1.89 6.36
C ARG A 149 19.84 1.04 7.44
N GLU A 150 21.02 1.40 7.93
CA GLU A 150 21.72 0.65 8.97
C GLU A 150 20.95 0.65 10.30
N THR A 151 20.36 1.78 10.68
CA THR A 151 19.50 1.90 11.87
C THR A 151 18.22 1.10 11.74
N ILE A 152 17.63 1.07 10.54
CA ILE A 152 16.34 0.43 10.26
C ILE A 152 16.50 -1.08 10.00
N ALA A 153 17.66 -1.53 9.52
CA ALA A 153 17.91 -2.87 9.01
C ALA A 153 17.45 -4.00 9.95
N PRO A 154 17.70 -3.97 11.28
CA PRO A 154 17.21 -5.02 12.17
C PRO A 154 15.68 -5.13 12.21
N SER A 155 14.99 -3.98 12.15
CA SER A 155 13.53 -3.94 12.09
C SER A 155 13.01 -4.38 10.72
N ALA A 156 13.67 -3.95 9.63
CA ALA A 156 13.32 -4.37 8.28
C ALA A 156 13.47 -5.88 8.07
N GLU A 157 14.52 -6.50 8.61
CA GLU A 157 14.69 -7.95 8.58
C GLU A 157 13.54 -8.67 9.29
N ARG A 158 13.13 -8.19 10.48
CA ARG A 158 12.00 -8.78 11.22
C ARG A 158 10.69 -8.66 10.46
N VAL A 159 10.43 -7.50 9.84
CA VAL A 159 9.23 -7.31 9.03
C VAL A 159 9.25 -8.21 7.81
N ALA A 160 10.38 -8.29 7.10
CA ALA A 160 10.53 -9.20 5.98
C ALA A 160 10.31 -10.66 6.40
N TRP A 161 10.86 -11.09 7.53
CA TRP A 161 10.61 -12.43 8.09
C TRP A 161 9.11 -12.65 8.33
N ARG A 162 8.41 -11.70 8.97
CA ARG A 162 6.98 -11.82 9.29
C ARG A 162 6.10 -11.82 8.05
N ALA A 163 6.40 -10.94 7.09
CA ALA A 163 5.69 -10.86 5.81
C ALA A 163 5.90 -12.13 4.96
N LYS A 164 6.99 -12.86 5.21
CA LYS A 164 7.24 -14.19 4.66
C LYS A 164 6.27 -15.25 5.19
N SER A 165 5.30 -14.93 6.06
CA SER A 165 4.31 -15.89 6.58
C SER A 165 3.62 -16.63 5.43
N GLY A 166 3.92 -17.92 5.27
CA GLY A 166 3.47 -18.77 4.15
C GLY A 166 4.58 -19.20 3.17
N TYR A 167 5.75 -18.54 3.18
CA TYR A 167 6.98 -18.92 2.48
C TYR A 167 8.09 -19.28 3.51
N GLU A 168 8.03 -20.49 4.06
CA GLU A 168 8.89 -20.99 5.13
C GLU A 168 10.20 -21.63 4.65
N VAL A 169 10.49 -21.60 3.35
CA VAL A 169 11.72 -22.19 2.78
C VAL A 169 12.97 -21.54 3.38
N ARG A 170 13.79 -22.33 4.07
CA ARG A 170 14.97 -21.86 4.84
C ARG A 170 16.28 -22.10 4.11
N THR A 171 16.34 -23.12 3.26
CA THR A 171 17.58 -23.51 2.58
C THR A 171 17.43 -23.57 1.07
N ALA A 172 18.56 -23.43 0.35
CA ALA A 172 18.59 -23.62 -1.09
C ALA A 172 18.19 -25.05 -1.50
N THR A 173 18.52 -26.04 -0.67
CA THR A 173 18.14 -27.44 -0.88
C THR A 173 16.63 -27.63 -0.78
N GLU A 174 15.99 -27.10 0.26
CA GLU A 174 14.52 -27.12 0.40
C GLU A 174 13.85 -26.41 -0.78
N ARG A 175 14.36 -25.24 -1.19
CA ARG A 175 13.86 -24.52 -2.37
C ARG A 175 13.92 -25.41 -3.61
N ARG A 176 15.07 -26.06 -3.86
CA ARG A 176 15.26 -26.95 -5.01
C ARG A 176 14.28 -28.13 -4.96
N GLN A 177 14.12 -28.80 -3.82
CA GLN A 177 13.19 -29.93 -3.69
C GLN A 177 11.75 -29.53 -3.98
N LEU A 178 11.29 -28.40 -3.42
CA LEU A 178 9.95 -27.87 -3.68
C LEU A 178 9.77 -27.45 -5.14
N ARG A 179 10.81 -26.86 -5.76
CA ARG A 179 10.81 -26.54 -7.19
C ARG A 179 10.58 -27.78 -8.03
N TYR A 180 11.38 -28.84 -7.86
CA TYR A 180 11.22 -30.08 -8.64
C TYR A 180 9.82 -30.68 -8.45
N TYR A 181 9.31 -30.69 -7.21
CA TYR A 181 7.97 -31.18 -6.92
C TYR A 181 6.88 -30.34 -7.62
N GLY A 182 6.96 -29.01 -7.53
CA GLY A 182 5.99 -28.10 -8.12
C GLY A 182 6.01 -28.11 -9.65
N CYS A 183 7.20 -28.07 -10.25
CA CYS A 183 7.37 -28.14 -11.70
C CYS A 183 6.82 -29.46 -12.24
N ALA A 184 7.12 -30.60 -11.60
CA ALA A 184 6.57 -31.89 -12.00
C ALA A 184 5.03 -31.91 -11.96
N ARG A 185 4.42 -31.34 -10.91
CA ARG A 185 2.96 -31.26 -10.77
C ARG A 185 2.28 -30.42 -11.86
N LEU A 186 2.99 -29.42 -12.39
CA LEU A 186 2.48 -28.52 -13.44
C LEU A 186 2.94 -28.91 -14.86
N GLY A 187 3.71 -30.00 -14.99
CA GLY A 187 4.28 -30.42 -16.28
C GLY A 187 5.26 -29.40 -16.84
N LEU A 188 6.09 -28.81 -15.96
CA LEU A 188 7.13 -27.82 -16.27
C LEU A 188 8.51 -28.44 -16.14
N ASP A 189 9.48 -27.85 -16.84
CA ASP A 189 10.87 -28.27 -16.80
C ASP A 189 11.58 -27.61 -15.60
N PRO A 190 11.93 -28.35 -14.52
CA PRO A 190 12.53 -27.75 -13.34
C PRO A 190 13.91 -27.12 -13.60
N ASP A 191 14.57 -27.45 -14.71
CA ASP A 191 15.91 -26.94 -15.04
C ASP A 191 15.86 -25.66 -15.88
N ARG A 192 14.67 -25.25 -16.36
CA ARG A 192 14.47 -23.95 -17.03
C ARG A 192 14.14 -22.85 -16.03
N PRO A 193 14.54 -21.59 -16.28
CA PRO A 193 14.07 -20.45 -15.51
C PRO A 193 12.54 -20.38 -15.49
N THR A 194 11.96 -19.97 -14.37
CA THR A 194 10.50 -19.81 -14.25
C THR A 194 10.15 -18.35 -14.01
N ILE A 195 9.33 -17.82 -14.91
CA ILE A 195 8.78 -16.47 -14.85
C ILE A 195 7.34 -16.55 -14.33
N THR A 196 7.05 -15.79 -13.27
CA THR A 196 5.71 -15.75 -12.66
C THR A 196 5.11 -14.37 -12.82
N VAL A 197 3.95 -14.29 -13.48
CA VAL A 197 3.20 -13.06 -13.76
C VAL A 197 2.01 -12.94 -12.80
N TYR A 198 1.87 -11.80 -12.12
CA TYR A 198 0.83 -11.59 -11.11
C TYR A 198 0.46 -10.11 -10.89
N GLY A 199 -0.69 -9.89 -10.26
CA GLY A 199 -1.18 -8.58 -9.84
C GLY A 199 -1.89 -7.79 -10.95
N HIS A 200 -2.15 -8.37 -12.11
CA HIS A 200 -2.80 -7.67 -13.22
C HIS A 200 -4.31 -7.60 -13.02
N THR A 201 -4.82 -6.36 -13.03
CA THR A 201 -6.27 -6.09 -13.03
C THR A 201 -6.72 -5.78 -14.46
N PRO A 202 -7.72 -6.48 -15.02
CA PRO A 202 -8.21 -6.22 -16.37
C PRO A 202 -8.51 -4.73 -16.62
N GLY A 203 -8.03 -4.22 -17.75
CA GLY A 203 -8.18 -2.80 -18.14
C GLY A 203 -7.04 -1.89 -17.69
N HIS A 204 -6.19 -2.31 -16.75
CA HIS A 204 -5.00 -1.56 -16.31
C HIS A 204 -3.73 -2.12 -16.95
N ASP A 205 -2.80 -1.23 -17.32
CA ASP A 205 -1.46 -1.58 -17.86
C ASP A 205 -1.49 -2.63 -19.00
N LYS A 206 -2.60 -2.64 -19.75
CA LYS A 206 -2.95 -3.64 -20.77
C LYS A 206 -1.86 -3.83 -21.80
N GLU A 207 -1.22 -2.75 -22.23
CA GLU A 207 -0.18 -2.81 -23.27
C GLU A 207 1.02 -3.66 -22.83
N LEU A 208 1.45 -3.50 -21.57
CA LEU A 208 2.57 -4.26 -20.98
C LEU A 208 2.14 -5.69 -20.63
N PHE A 209 0.91 -5.90 -20.18
CA PHE A 209 0.37 -7.24 -19.99
C PHE A 209 0.30 -8.03 -21.31
N ASP A 210 -0.26 -7.43 -22.36
CA ASP A 210 -0.33 -8.03 -23.70
C ASP A 210 1.06 -8.28 -24.29
N ALA A 211 2.03 -7.41 -24.01
CA ALA A 211 3.43 -7.63 -24.38
C ALA A 211 4.04 -8.84 -23.66
N THR A 212 3.72 -9.02 -22.37
CA THR A 212 4.15 -10.17 -21.57
C THR A 212 3.57 -11.47 -22.13
N VAL A 213 2.26 -11.50 -22.38
CA VAL A 213 1.56 -12.67 -22.94
C VAL A 213 2.12 -13.04 -24.31
N ARG A 214 2.31 -12.07 -25.22
CA ARG A 214 2.88 -12.33 -26.54
C ARG A 214 4.31 -12.85 -26.48
N PHE A 215 5.14 -12.30 -25.58
CA PHE A 215 6.51 -12.78 -25.40
C PHE A 215 6.51 -14.22 -24.88
N ALA A 216 5.72 -14.50 -23.85
CA ALA A 216 5.59 -15.84 -23.25
C ALA A 216 5.03 -16.89 -24.21
N ALA A 217 4.18 -16.51 -25.17
CA ALA A 217 3.68 -17.44 -26.20
C ALA A 217 4.79 -17.88 -27.16
N GLY A 218 5.71 -16.97 -27.51
CA GLY A 218 6.80 -17.21 -28.44
C GLY A 218 8.09 -17.76 -27.81
N ASP A 219 8.25 -17.65 -26.49
CA ASP A 219 9.43 -18.11 -25.78
C ASP A 219 9.33 -19.59 -25.36
N GLU A 220 10.39 -20.34 -25.61
CA GLU A 220 10.55 -21.73 -25.17
C GLU A 220 11.64 -21.87 -24.10
N SER A 221 12.41 -20.81 -23.84
CA SER A 221 13.57 -20.89 -22.96
C SER A 221 13.23 -20.84 -21.47
N ALA A 222 12.00 -20.43 -21.11
CA ALA A 222 11.52 -20.38 -19.74
C ALA A 222 10.18 -21.13 -19.53
N ASN A 223 9.90 -21.45 -18.27
CA ASN A 223 8.56 -21.80 -17.79
C ASN A 223 7.75 -20.53 -17.50
N TRP A 224 6.47 -20.53 -17.86
CA TRP A 224 5.59 -19.37 -17.70
C TRP A 224 4.40 -19.68 -16.79
N LEU A 225 4.38 -19.03 -15.63
CA LEU A 225 3.29 -19.12 -14.65
C LEU A 225 2.48 -17.82 -14.65
N PHE A 226 1.16 -17.92 -14.79
CA PHE A 226 0.25 -16.79 -14.70
C PHE A 226 -0.73 -17.00 -13.54
N HIS A 227 -0.70 -16.08 -12.58
CA HIS A 227 -1.68 -16.07 -11.49
C HIS A 227 -3.01 -15.47 -11.95
N ASP A 228 -2.94 -14.40 -12.75
CA ASP A 228 -4.11 -13.71 -13.26
C ASP A 228 -4.62 -14.31 -14.57
N PRO A 229 -5.92 -14.12 -14.90
CA PRO A 229 -6.49 -14.60 -16.15
C PRO A 229 -5.75 -14.04 -17.38
N VAL A 230 -5.46 -14.92 -18.34
CA VAL A 230 -4.93 -14.58 -19.66
C VAL A 230 -6.02 -14.84 -20.70
N PRO A 231 -6.40 -13.85 -21.52
CA PRO A 231 -7.25 -14.10 -22.69
C PRO A 231 -6.54 -15.04 -23.67
N ASP A 232 -7.22 -16.11 -24.09
CA ASP A 232 -6.70 -17.10 -25.05
C ASP A 232 -5.30 -17.65 -24.72
N PRO A 233 -5.16 -18.38 -23.59
CA PRO A 233 -3.85 -18.81 -23.10
C PRO A 233 -3.18 -19.79 -24.06
N HIS A 234 -1.90 -19.55 -24.34
CA HIS A 234 -1.09 -20.48 -25.12
C HIS A 234 -0.78 -21.76 -24.32
N SER A 235 -0.60 -22.90 -24.99
CA SER A 235 -0.35 -24.21 -24.35
C SER A 235 0.92 -24.29 -23.51
N ARG A 236 1.80 -23.28 -23.58
CA ARG A 236 3.03 -23.15 -22.78
C ARG A 236 2.84 -22.38 -21.47
N MET A 237 1.77 -21.60 -21.38
CA MET A 237 1.42 -20.85 -20.19
C MET A 237 0.69 -21.78 -19.24
N ARG A 238 1.10 -21.77 -17.97
CA ARG A 238 0.38 -22.46 -16.91
C ARG A 238 -0.33 -21.43 -16.05
N ARG A 239 -1.65 -21.51 -16.03
CA ARG A 239 -2.44 -20.77 -15.05
C ARG A 239 -2.27 -21.44 -13.70
N VAL A 240 -1.85 -20.67 -12.70
CA VAL A 240 -1.73 -21.13 -11.32
C VAL A 240 -2.84 -20.44 -10.53
N PRO A 241 -3.97 -21.10 -10.25
CA PRO A 241 -5.00 -20.53 -9.40
C PRO A 241 -4.47 -20.32 -7.97
N GLY A 242 -5.16 -19.48 -7.19
CA GLY A 242 -4.77 -19.09 -5.82
C GLY A 242 -4.71 -20.24 -4.79
N ASP A 243 -4.95 -21.49 -5.20
CA ASP A 243 -4.90 -22.68 -4.36
C ASP A 243 -3.46 -23.20 -4.15
N LEU A 244 -2.48 -22.69 -4.89
CA LEU A 244 -1.09 -23.07 -4.71
C LEU A 244 -0.50 -22.37 -3.47
N SER A 245 0.14 -23.13 -2.58
CA SER A 245 0.78 -22.51 -1.42
C SER A 245 1.87 -21.52 -1.85
N PRO A 246 2.04 -20.39 -1.15
CA PRO A 246 3.12 -19.44 -1.44
C PRO A 246 4.51 -20.09 -1.37
N ASN A 247 4.70 -21.05 -0.46
CA ASN A 247 5.84 -21.96 -0.39
C ASN A 247 6.19 -22.57 -1.75
N LEU A 248 5.20 -23.17 -2.41
CA LEU A 248 5.43 -23.86 -3.65
C LEU A 248 5.62 -22.87 -4.81
N LEU A 249 4.75 -21.86 -4.93
CA LEU A 249 4.83 -20.85 -6.00
C LEU A 249 6.18 -20.14 -6.03
N TRP A 250 6.61 -19.60 -4.89
CA TRP A 250 7.83 -18.80 -4.80
C TRP A 250 9.08 -19.67 -4.74
N SER A 251 8.97 -20.96 -4.42
CA SER A 251 10.09 -21.90 -4.59
C SER A 251 10.41 -22.14 -6.07
N MET A 252 9.40 -22.18 -6.93
CA MET A 252 9.56 -22.36 -8.37
C MET A 252 9.96 -21.08 -9.10
N THR A 253 9.58 -19.91 -8.60
CA THR A 253 9.78 -18.62 -9.28
C THR A 253 11.24 -18.19 -9.23
N ASP A 254 11.81 -17.83 -10.38
CA ASP A 254 13.12 -17.19 -10.49
C ASP A 254 13.01 -15.69 -10.72
N VAL A 255 12.01 -15.25 -11.50
CA VAL A 255 11.71 -13.83 -11.75
C VAL A 255 10.20 -13.61 -11.65
N GLY A 256 9.80 -12.56 -10.92
CA GLY A 256 8.43 -12.07 -10.92
C GLY A 256 8.21 -10.99 -11.97
N VAL A 257 7.04 -10.97 -12.61
CA VAL A 257 6.53 -9.85 -13.39
C VAL A 257 5.29 -9.32 -12.68
N ALA A 258 5.42 -8.15 -12.06
CA ALA A 258 4.38 -7.59 -11.21
C ALA A 258 3.60 -6.48 -11.93
N PHE A 259 2.28 -6.54 -11.82
CA PHE A 259 1.35 -5.49 -12.24
C PHE A 259 0.74 -4.72 -11.06
N GLY A 260 1.38 -4.83 -9.90
CA GLY A 260 1.04 -4.16 -8.64
C GLY A 260 2.25 -4.15 -7.72
N ASP A 261 2.06 -3.77 -6.45
CA ASP A 261 3.10 -3.88 -5.44
C ASP A 261 3.61 -5.33 -5.27
N SER A 262 4.91 -5.47 -5.00
CA SER A 262 5.51 -6.78 -4.74
C SER A 262 6.54 -6.78 -3.61
N ASP A 263 6.44 -7.81 -2.76
CA ASP A 263 7.35 -8.06 -1.65
C ASP A 263 8.48 -9.05 -2.02
N LEU A 264 8.40 -9.69 -3.19
CA LEU A 264 9.33 -10.76 -3.61
C LEU A 264 10.82 -10.35 -3.58
N PRO A 265 11.21 -9.12 -3.97
CA PRO A 265 12.61 -8.72 -3.89
C PRO A 265 13.14 -8.67 -2.46
N ALA A 266 12.29 -8.41 -1.45
CA ALA A 266 12.69 -8.46 -0.04
C ALA A 266 13.05 -9.88 0.42
N PHE A 267 12.52 -10.89 -0.28
CA PHE A 267 12.78 -12.32 -0.08
C PHE A 267 13.89 -12.86 -1.00
N GLY A 268 14.45 -12.03 -1.87
CA GLY A 268 15.56 -12.38 -2.76
C GLY A 268 15.15 -12.88 -4.15
N ILE A 269 13.88 -12.70 -4.55
CA ILE A 269 13.41 -13.02 -5.90
C ILE A 269 13.30 -11.71 -6.70
N PRO A 270 14.04 -11.52 -7.80
CA PRO A 270 13.94 -10.31 -8.61
C PRO A 270 12.55 -10.12 -9.22
N VAL A 271 12.17 -8.86 -9.39
CA VAL A 271 10.89 -8.47 -9.99
C VAL A 271 11.10 -7.43 -11.07
N ILE A 272 10.48 -7.69 -12.23
CA ILE A 272 10.23 -6.72 -13.28
C ILE A 272 8.87 -6.07 -12.99
N GLN A 273 8.87 -4.79 -12.67
CA GLN A 273 7.68 -4.02 -12.37
C GLN A 273 7.10 -3.47 -13.67
N ALA A 274 6.06 -4.13 -14.17
CA ALA A 274 5.38 -3.81 -15.42
C ALA A 274 4.11 -2.99 -15.22
N GLY A 275 3.44 -3.12 -14.07
CA GLY A 275 2.29 -2.27 -13.72
C GLY A 275 2.61 -1.22 -12.67
N TRP A 276 1.61 -0.41 -12.34
CA TRP A 276 1.73 0.62 -11.31
C TRP A 276 2.05 0.00 -9.92
N SER A 277 2.97 0.63 -9.19
CA SER A 277 3.29 0.28 -7.79
C SER A 277 3.64 1.56 -7.03
N GLU A 278 3.14 1.66 -5.80
CA GLU A 278 3.40 2.77 -4.89
C GLU A 278 4.90 2.99 -4.69
N GLY A 279 5.65 1.90 -4.55
CA GLY A 279 7.10 1.92 -4.32
C GLY A 279 7.93 1.61 -5.55
N GLY A 280 7.32 1.59 -6.75
CA GLY A 280 8.00 1.16 -7.97
C GLY A 280 9.30 1.93 -8.23
N ALA A 281 9.34 3.22 -7.88
CA ALA A 281 10.52 4.07 -8.08
C ALA A 281 11.54 4.04 -6.92
N CYS A 282 11.32 3.27 -5.84
CA CYS A 282 12.25 3.17 -4.71
C CYS A 282 13.51 2.32 -4.99
N GLY A 283 13.67 1.84 -6.23
CA GLY A 283 14.82 1.03 -6.66
C GLY A 283 14.81 -0.42 -6.14
N ALA A 284 13.66 -0.92 -5.67
CA ALA A 284 13.49 -2.29 -5.20
C ALA A 284 13.25 -3.30 -6.35
N THR A 285 12.77 -2.81 -7.49
CA THR A 285 12.38 -3.60 -8.68
C THR A 285 13.00 -3.00 -9.95
N HIS A 286 12.92 -3.75 -11.05
CA HIS A 286 13.27 -3.23 -12.38
C HIS A 286 12.01 -2.68 -13.04
N VAL A 287 11.83 -1.36 -13.04
CA VAL A 287 10.67 -0.70 -13.63
C VAL A 287 10.83 -0.62 -15.13
N VAL A 288 9.77 -0.99 -15.86
CA VAL A 288 9.71 -0.82 -17.31
C VAL A 288 8.54 0.08 -17.67
N ARG A 289 8.72 0.90 -18.71
CA ARG A 289 7.70 1.85 -19.17
C ARG A 289 7.20 1.56 -20.57
N THR A 290 7.94 0.77 -21.34
CA THR A 290 7.59 0.46 -22.74
C THR A 290 7.61 -1.04 -23.01
N PRO A 291 6.79 -1.53 -23.97
CA PRO A 291 6.84 -2.94 -24.36
C PRO A 291 8.19 -3.41 -24.90
N SER A 292 8.96 -2.52 -25.55
CA SER A 292 10.29 -2.86 -26.07
C SER A 292 11.31 -3.08 -24.97
N GLU A 293 11.32 -2.18 -23.97
CA GLU A 293 12.15 -2.30 -22.78
C GLU A 293 11.78 -3.56 -22.01
N HIS A 294 10.49 -3.79 -21.80
CA HIS A 294 9.97 -4.98 -21.12
C HIS A 294 10.43 -6.28 -21.76
N ARG A 295 10.28 -6.42 -23.09
CA ARG A 295 10.75 -7.62 -23.81
C ARG A 295 12.26 -7.81 -23.71
N SER A 296 13.03 -6.73 -23.79
CA SER A 296 14.49 -6.78 -23.73
C SER A 296 14.95 -7.24 -22.34
N LEU A 297 14.33 -6.70 -21.30
CA LEU A 297 14.63 -7.07 -19.91
C LEU A 297 14.17 -8.50 -19.59
N LEU A 298 13.01 -8.94 -20.09
CA LEU A 298 12.58 -10.34 -19.96
C LEU A 298 13.58 -11.31 -20.59
N ALA A 299 14.02 -11.03 -21.83
CA ALA A 299 14.99 -11.85 -22.52
C ALA A 299 16.33 -11.91 -21.76
N ALA A 300 16.81 -10.76 -21.26
CA ALA A 300 18.02 -10.69 -20.45
C ALA A 300 17.86 -11.49 -19.13
N ALA A 301 16.73 -11.33 -18.44
CA ALA A 301 16.45 -12.05 -17.20
C ALA A 301 16.46 -13.57 -17.40
N ILE A 302 15.80 -14.06 -18.44
CA ILE A 302 15.79 -15.49 -18.76
C ILE A 302 17.20 -15.99 -19.07
N ALA A 303 17.97 -15.24 -19.87
CA ALA A 303 19.34 -15.63 -20.22
C ALA A 303 20.28 -15.69 -19.00
N GLU A 304 20.17 -14.74 -18.07
CA GLU A 304 20.98 -14.72 -16.84
C GLU A 304 20.58 -15.86 -15.89
N HIS A 305 19.28 -16.06 -15.66
CA HIS A 305 18.82 -17.14 -14.80
C HIS A 305 19.08 -18.54 -15.39
N ALA A 306 19.13 -18.69 -16.71
CA ALA A 306 19.53 -19.94 -17.36
C ALA A 306 21.00 -20.32 -17.08
N LYS A 307 21.86 -19.33 -16.77
CA LYS A 307 23.25 -19.56 -16.35
C LYS A 307 23.38 -19.78 -14.83
N GLY A 308 22.27 -19.71 -14.09
CA GLY A 308 22.27 -19.74 -12.63
C GLY A 308 22.61 -18.40 -11.96
N GLU A 309 22.62 -17.30 -12.74
CA GLU A 309 22.82 -15.94 -12.23
C GLU A 309 21.48 -15.31 -11.82
N THR A 310 21.50 -14.05 -11.38
CA THR A 310 20.29 -13.30 -11.00
C THR A 310 20.38 -11.86 -11.48
N ILE A 311 19.26 -11.31 -11.93
CA ILE A 311 19.15 -9.88 -12.24
C ILE A 311 18.93 -9.03 -10.98
N LEU A 312 18.81 -9.63 -9.79
CA LEU A 312 18.67 -8.89 -8.54
C LEU A 312 20.00 -8.22 -8.18
N GLY A 313 20.05 -6.90 -8.28
CA GLY A 313 21.20 -6.09 -7.91
C GLY A 313 21.50 -6.12 -6.41
N PRO A 314 22.74 -5.77 -6.00
CA PRO A 314 23.20 -5.88 -4.61
C PRO A 314 22.34 -5.05 -3.65
N ASP A 315 21.97 -3.83 -4.04
CA ASP A 315 21.20 -2.91 -3.20
C ASP A 315 19.68 -3.18 -3.27
N GLN A 316 19.18 -3.83 -4.33
CA GLN A 316 17.75 -3.98 -4.58
C GLN A 316 17.04 -4.73 -3.46
N ARG A 317 17.68 -5.78 -2.92
CA ARG A 317 17.13 -6.55 -1.80
C ARG A 317 17.02 -5.71 -0.52
N GLU A 318 18.03 -4.92 -0.22
CA GLU A 318 18.02 -4.03 0.95
C GLU A 318 16.95 -2.96 0.80
N ARG A 319 16.89 -2.31 -0.37
CA ARG A 319 15.85 -1.34 -0.72
C ARG A 319 14.45 -1.93 -0.59
N ALA A 320 14.24 -3.15 -1.08
CA ALA A 320 12.98 -3.85 -0.97
C ALA A 320 12.57 -4.14 0.49
N ARG A 321 13.53 -4.50 1.35
CA ARG A 321 13.27 -4.73 2.78
C ARG A 321 12.93 -3.44 3.51
N LEU A 322 13.64 -2.36 3.22
CA LEU A 322 13.35 -1.04 3.77
C LEU A 322 12.00 -0.51 3.28
N TRP A 323 11.67 -0.71 2.00
CA TRP A 323 10.38 -0.36 1.44
C TRP A 323 9.23 -1.13 2.08
N LEU A 324 9.40 -2.45 2.23
CA LEU A 324 8.44 -3.30 2.93
C LEU A 324 8.27 -2.87 4.39
N TRP A 325 9.36 -2.54 5.08
CA TRP A 325 9.31 -1.99 6.44
C TRP A 325 8.60 -0.65 6.49
N LEU A 326 8.86 0.26 5.54
CA LEU A 326 8.19 1.55 5.47
C LEU A 326 6.68 1.33 5.31
N ARG A 327 6.23 0.55 4.34
CA ARG A 327 4.79 0.30 4.13
C ARG A 327 4.09 -0.40 5.29
N ARG A 328 4.75 -1.34 5.97
CA ARG A 328 4.14 -2.17 7.02
C ARG A 328 4.31 -1.61 8.44
N CYS A 329 5.23 -0.67 8.65
CA CYS A 329 5.56 -0.15 9.97
C CYS A 329 5.88 1.34 9.98
N GLY A 330 6.68 1.83 9.02
CA GLY A 330 7.12 3.22 8.99
C GLY A 330 6.02 4.22 8.65
N ALA A 331 5.10 3.83 7.77
CA ALA A 331 3.93 4.57 7.32
C ALA A 331 2.64 4.13 8.00
N ASP A 332 2.73 3.21 8.95
CA ASP A 332 1.60 2.66 9.70
C ASP A 332 1.41 3.43 11.01
N VAL A 333 0.57 4.46 10.99
CA VAL A 333 0.39 5.33 12.16
C VAL A 333 -0.57 4.68 13.16
N PRO A 334 -0.12 4.34 14.38
CA PRO A 334 -1.01 3.81 15.40
C PRO A 334 -1.92 4.92 15.91
N THR A 335 -3.21 4.59 16.05
CA THR A 335 -4.21 5.46 16.64
C THR A 335 -5.13 4.62 17.52
N HIS A 336 -5.50 5.17 18.67
CA HIS A 336 -6.47 4.52 19.56
C HIS A 336 -7.90 4.76 19.11
N LEU A 337 -8.12 5.70 18.19
CA LEU A 337 -9.44 6.09 17.71
C LEU A 337 -10.00 5.05 16.75
N LEU A 338 -9.19 4.58 15.80
CA LEU A 338 -9.66 3.68 14.76
C LEU A 338 -9.38 2.22 15.13
N PRO A 339 -10.40 1.34 15.12
CA PRO A 339 -10.17 -0.08 15.27
C PRO A 339 -9.32 -0.67 14.14
N HIS A 340 -8.70 -1.81 14.43
CA HIS A 340 -8.00 -2.59 13.41
C HIS A 340 -8.97 -3.06 12.32
N TRP A 341 -8.49 -3.21 11.09
CA TRP A 341 -9.32 -3.58 9.93
C TRP A 341 -10.07 -4.92 10.11
N GLU A 342 -9.48 -5.83 10.88
CA GLU A 342 -9.95 -7.21 11.10
C GLU A 342 -11.19 -7.33 12.01
N HIS A 343 -11.66 -6.24 12.63
CA HIS A 343 -12.90 -6.28 13.41
C HIS A 343 -14.15 -6.51 12.54
N ASP A 344 -14.03 -6.36 11.22
CA ASP A 344 -15.06 -6.67 10.20
C ASP A 344 -16.48 -6.23 10.60
N THR A 345 -17.39 -7.16 10.93
CA THR A 345 -18.78 -6.83 11.29
C THR A 345 -18.92 -6.11 12.65
N ASP A 346 -17.95 -6.22 13.55
CA ASP A 346 -17.96 -5.54 14.86
C ASP A 346 -17.26 -4.17 14.81
N TYR A 347 -16.83 -3.73 13.62
CA TYR A 347 -16.05 -2.50 13.46
C TYR A 347 -16.75 -1.26 14.02
N ALA A 348 -18.05 -1.10 13.77
CA ALA A 348 -18.82 0.06 14.22
C ALA A 348 -18.88 0.15 15.75
N ASN A 349 -19.13 -0.98 16.42
CA ASN A 349 -19.19 -1.05 17.87
C ASN A 349 -17.82 -0.87 18.51
N ALA A 350 -16.78 -1.55 18.00
CA ALA A 350 -15.41 -1.33 18.44
C ALA A 350 -14.99 0.14 18.27
N PHE A 351 -15.42 0.79 17.18
CA PHE A 351 -15.13 2.19 16.94
C PHE A 351 -15.84 3.10 17.94
N ALA A 352 -17.12 2.84 18.23
CA ALA A 352 -17.85 3.56 19.27
C ALA A 352 -17.16 3.47 20.64
N VAL A 353 -16.77 2.25 21.04
CA VAL A 353 -16.04 2.01 22.30
C VAL A 353 -14.72 2.78 22.35
N ASN A 354 -13.96 2.78 21.26
CA ASN A 354 -12.71 3.54 21.19
C ASN A 354 -12.94 5.04 21.40
N LEU A 355 -13.94 5.62 20.74
CA LEU A 355 -14.25 7.05 20.87
C LEU A 355 -14.77 7.43 22.28
N GLU A 356 -15.49 6.53 22.94
CA GLU A 356 -15.98 6.74 24.31
C GLU A 356 -14.84 6.78 25.35
N HIS A 357 -13.71 6.13 25.08
CA HIS A 357 -12.61 5.95 26.05
C HIS A 357 -11.31 6.66 25.66
N ALA A 358 -11.17 7.11 24.42
CA ALA A 358 -10.00 7.85 23.98
C ALA A 358 -9.98 9.25 24.58
N GLU A 359 -8.81 9.70 25.02
CA GLU A 359 -8.59 11.11 25.34
C GLU A 359 -8.57 11.94 24.05
N ARG A 360 -9.07 13.18 24.10
CA ARG A 360 -9.13 14.08 22.92
C ARG A 360 -7.77 14.60 22.49
N ASP A 361 -6.85 14.71 23.44
CA ASP A 361 -5.54 15.33 23.28
C ASP A 361 -4.46 14.28 23.55
N GLY A 362 -3.81 13.79 22.50
CA GLY A 362 -2.72 12.83 22.65
C GLY A 362 -2.67 11.72 21.61
N ASP A 363 -3.64 11.62 20.70
CA ASP A 363 -3.58 10.60 19.65
C ASP A 363 -2.41 10.90 18.66
N PRO A 364 -1.50 9.94 18.41
CA PRO A 364 -0.34 10.13 17.54
C PRO A 364 -0.68 10.54 16.10
N LEU A 365 -1.91 10.27 15.65
CA LEU A 365 -2.36 10.61 14.30
C LEU A 365 -2.32 12.11 14.03
N PHE A 366 -2.79 12.94 14.96
CA PHE A 366 -2.87 14.38 14.74
C PHE A 366 -1.48 14.98 14.51
N GLU A 367 -0.51 14.56 15.31
CA GLU A 367 0.87 15.00 15.16
C GLU A 367 1.51 14.44 13.88
N ALA A 368 1.21 13.19 13.50
CA ALA A 368 1.69 12.64 12.22
C ALA A 368 1.12 13.39 11.00
N VAL A 369 -0.17 13.71 11.01
CA VAL A 369 -0.84 14.51 9.96
C VAL A 369 -0.26 15.91 9.92
N ARG A 370 -0.06 16.56 11.08
CA ARG A 370 0.55 17.88 11.16
C ARG A 370 1.96 17.88 10.56
N ARG A 371 2.82 16.91 10.89
CA ARG A 371 4.15 16.77 10.29
C ARG A 371 4.08 16.61 8.77
N MET A 372 3.22 15.69 8.30
CA MET A 372 3.02 15.45 6.87
C MET A 372 2.60 16.73 6.16
N TRP A 373 1.69 17.50 6.76
CA TRP A 373 1.17 18.74 6.20
C TRP A 373 2.19 19.87 6.20
N ASP A 374 2.77 20.19 7.36
CA ASP A 374 3.71 21.30 7.54
C ASP A 374 4.96 21.15 6.66
N ARG A 375 5.43 19.91 6.50
CA ARG A 375 6.64 19.58 5.73
C ARG A 375 6.35 19.18 4.30
N ARG A 376 5.07 19.10 3.92
CA ARG A 376 4.59 18.63 2.63
C ARG A 376 5.17 17.27 2.24
N GLU A 377 5.23 16.35 3.21
CA GLU A 377 5.73 14.99 3.00
C GLU A 377 4.68 14.16 2.22
N PRO A 378 5.10 13.34 1.24
CA PRO A 378 4.16 12.62 0.36
C PRO A 378 3.54 11.38 1.01
N VAL A 379 4.00 11.00 2.20
CA VAL A 379 3.57 9.80 2.93
C VAL A 379 3.36 10.15 4.39
N LEU A 380 2.26 9.68 4.96
CA LEU A 380 2.00 9.77 6.39
C LEU A 380 2.94 8.81 7.12
N THR A 381 3.79 9.32 8.02
CA THR A 381 4.75 8.49 8.76
C THR A 381 4.49 8.43 10.25
N ARG A 382 4.65 7.23 10.81
CA ARG A 382 4.66 6.99 12.25
C ARG A 382 5.84 7.69 12.93
N PHE A 383 7.00 7.61 12.31
CA PHE A 383 8.24 8.15 12.86
C PHE A 383 8.55 9.51 12.25
N ASP A 384 9.20 10.36 13.05
CA ASP A 384 9.79 11.59 12.54
C ASP A 384 11.17 11.30 11.91
N PHE A 385 11.22 11.19 10.58
CA PHE A 385 12.47 11.01 9.86
C PHE A 385 13.30 12.30 9.75
N HIS A 386 12.93 13.39 10.41
CA HIS A 386 13.79 14.55 10.60
C HIS A 386 14.53 14.53 11.96
N ASP A 387 14.16 13.60 12.85
CA ASP A 387 14.85 13.35 14.12
C ASP A 387 15.51 11.96 14.12
N PRO A 388 16.79 11.85 13.68
CA PRO A 388 17.51 10.59 13.70
C PRO A 388 17.64 9.96 15.10
N ALA A 389 17.74 10.79 16.14
CA ALA A 389 17.89 10.32 17.51
C ALA A 389 16.59 9.69 18.00
N GLY A 390 15.46 10.38 17.81
CA GLY A 390 14.13 9.86 18.10
C GLY A 390 13.81 8.57 17.34
N LEU A 391 14.21 8.48 16.06
CA LEU A 391 14.05 7.24 15.29
C LEU A 391 14.84 6.08 15.91
N ALA A 392 16.12 6.29 16.24
CA ALA A 392 16.98 5.26 16.82
C ALA A 392 16.46 4.80 18.20
N THR A 393 16.02 5.72 19.05
CA THR A 393 15.43 5.40 20.35
C THR A 393 14.15 4.59 20.20
N THR A 394 13.30 4.93 19.23
CA THR A 394 12.01 4.23 19.04
C THR A 394 12.18 2.83 18.43
N LEU A 395 13.18 2.63 17.56
CA LEU A 395 13.45 1.35 16.89
C LEU A 395 14.26 0.38 17.74
N THR A 396 14.96 0.88 18.76
CA THR A 396 15.71 0.04 19.69
C THR A 396 14.77 -0.35 20.82
N PRO A 397 14.33 -1.62 20.93
CA PRO A 397 13.62 -2.05 22.12
C PRO A 397 14.55 -1.80 23.30
N ALA A 398 14.08 -1.09 24.33
CA ALA A 398 14.79 -0.99 25.58
C ALA A 398 15.15 -2.42 26.00
N ARG A 399 16.45 -2.73 26.05
CA ARG A 399 16.90 -4.00 26.63
C ARG A 399 16.34 -3.99 28.04
N SER A 400 15.32 -4.80 28.29
CA SER A 400 14.94 -5.19 29.65
C SER A 400 16.18 -5.80 30.24
N VAL A 401 16.96 -5.01 30.98
CA VAL A 401 17.98 -5.51 31.88
C VAL A 401 17.20 -6.27 32.94
N ARG A 402 17.13 -7.59 32.78
CA ARG A 402 16.73 -8.51 33.83
C ARG A 402 17.98 -9.24 34.31
#